data_AF-A0A427U8B7-F1
#
_entry.id   AF-A0A427U8B7-F1
#
_cell.length_a   1.000
_cell.length_b   1.000
_cell.length_c   1.000
_cell.angle_alpha   90.00
_cell.angle_beta   90.00
_cell.angle_gamma   90.00
#
_symmetry.space_group_name_H-M   'P 1'
#
loop_
_entity.id
_entity.type
_entity.pdbx_description
1 polymer ?
#
loop_
_entity_poly.entity_id
_entity_poly.type
_entity_poly.pdbx_seq_one_letter_code
_entity_poly.pdbx_strand_id
1 'polypeptide(L)' 'MGKIYDGLHRISFLINEEGMIEHVFNKFKTKDHHEVVLDYLNSK' A
#
# COMPACT_ATOMS: atom_id res chain seq x y z
N MET A 1 -3.57 1.53 -33.89
CA MET A 1 -3.53 0.72 -32.66
C MET A 1 -2.68 1.47 -31.64
N GLY A 2 -3.31 2.05 -30.63
CA GLY A 2 -2.69 3.01 -29.70
C GLY A 2 -2.12 2.37 -28.44
N LYS A 3 -1.25 3.11 -27.73
CA LYS A 3 -0.69 2.73 -26.42
C LYS A 3 -1.78 2.84 -25.35
N ILE A 4 -1.99 1.77 -24.58
CA ILE A 4 -2.82 1.79 -23.37
C ILE A 4 -1.89 2.09 -22.19
N TYR A 5 -2.16 3.17 -21.47
CA TYR A 5 -1.39 3.55 -20.29
C TYR A 5 -2.08 2.96 -19.05
N ASP A 6 -1.36 2.15 -18.30
CA ASP A 6 -1.84 1.43 -17.11
C ASP A 6 -1.81 2.29 -15.83
N GLY A 7 -1.62 3.61 -15.99
CA GLY A 7 -1.61 4.57 -14.88
C GLY A 7 -0.41 4.43 -13.94
N LEU A 8 -0.58 4.93 -12.72
CA LEU A 8 0.41 4.89 -11.65
C LEU A 8 0.02 3.80 -10.63
N HIS A 9 0.84 2.77 -10.52
CA HIS A 9 0.72 1.75 -9.48
C HIS A 9 1.47 2.21 -8.22
N ARG A 10 0.74 2.52 -7.16
CA ARG A 10 1.33 2.87 -5.85
C ARG A 10 1.12 1.70 -4.89
N ILE A 11 2.22 1.16 -4.38
CA ILE A 11 2.24 0.02 -3.48
C ILE A 11 3.17 0.35 -2.31
N SER A 12 2.71 0.09 -1.10
CA SER A 12 3.50 0.22 0.12
C SER A 12 3.60 -1.13 0.84
N PHE A 13 4.75 -1.40 1.46
CA PHE A 13 5.01 -2.65 2.17
C PHE A 13 5.26 -2.34 3.65
N LEU A 14 4.60 -3.08 4.54
CA LEU A 14 4.96 -3.12 5.95
C LEU A 14 5.94 -4.26 6.16
N ILE A 15 7.09 -3.95 6.74
CA ILE A 15 8.17 -4.92 7.00
C ILE A 15 8.38 -5.00 8.51
N ASN A 16 8.44 -6.21 9.04
CA ASN A 16 8.68 -6.45 10.46
C ASN A 16 10.19 -6.37 10.81
N GLU A 17 10.52 -6.51 12.09
CA GLU A 17 11.91 -6.39 12.58
C GLU A 17 12.84 -7.48 12.04
N GLU A 18 12.30 -8.61 11.61
CA GLU A 18 13.05 -9.72 11.00
C GLU A 18 13.28 -9.52 9.49
N GLY A 19 12.78 -8.42 8.92
CA GLY A 19 12.89 -8.10 7.50
C GLY A 19 11.86 -8.83 6.62
N MET A 20 10.82 -9.43 7.19
CA MET A 20 9.73 -10.09 6.45
C MET A 20 8.60 -9.12 6.14
N ILE A 21 7.98 -9.27 4.96
CA ILE A 21 6.79 -8.50 4.59
C ILE A 21 5.60 -8.98 5.41
N GLU A 22 5.10 -8.10 6.28
CA GLU A 22 3.93 -8.36 7.11
C GLU A 22 2.63 -8.02 6.37
N HIS A 23 2.62 -6.93 5.60
CA HIS A 23 1.43 -6.48 4.88
C HIS A 23 1.75 -5.74 3.59
N VAL A 24 0.86 -5.83 2.61
CA VAL A 24 0.98 -5.15 1.31
C VAL A 24 -0.24 -4.25 1.09
N PHE A 25 0.01 -2.94 1.04
CA PHE A 25 -1.01 -1.95 0.69
C PHE A 25 -0.93 -1.68 -0.81
N ASN A 26 -1.94 -2.09 -1.59
CA ASN A 26 -1.97 -1.91 -3.05
C ASN A 26 -3.28 -1.30 -3.58
N LYS A 27 -4.25 -1.03 -2.71
CA LYS A 27 -5.56 -0.46 -3.06
C LYS A 27 -5.94 0.63 -2.08
N PHE A 28 -5.34 1.80 -2.26
CA PHE A 28 -5.65 2.99 -1.47
C PHE A 28 -5.60 4.25 -2.32
N LYS A 29 -6.39 5.25 -1.93
CA LYS A 29 -6.21 6.61 -2.44
C LYS A 29 -4.97 7.20 -1.79
N THR A 30 -4.12 7.86 -2.57
CA THR A 30 -2.86 8.44 -2.08
C THR A 30 -3.06 9.37 -0.87
N LYS A 31 -4.17 10.12 -0.82
CA LYS A 31 -4.48 11.05 0.29
C LYS A 31 -4.73 10.34 1.62
N ASP A 32 -5.30 9.15 1.56
CA ASP A 32 -5.80 8.42 2.72
C ASP A 32 -4.77 7.36 3.20
N HIS A 33 -3.56 7.36 2.62
CA HIS A 33 -2.55 6.33 2.89
C HIS A 33 -2.20 6.22 4.38
N HIS A 34 -2.06 7.35 5.06
CA HIS A 34 -1.70 7.41 6.47
C HIS A 34 -2.80 6.81 7.36
N GLU A 35 -4.06 7.08 7.07
CA GLU A 35 -5.21 6.51 7.78
C GLU A 35 -5.24 4.99 7.60
N VAL A 36 -5.08 4.50 6.37
CA VAL A 36 -5.06 3.05 6.08
C VAL A 36 -3.98 2.31 6.88
N VAL A 37 -2.79 2.91 7.01
CA VAL A 37 -1.70 2.32 7.79
C VAL A 37 -2.03 2.34 9.29
N LEU A 38 -2.54 3.45 9.81
CA LEU A 38 -2.91 3.57 11.22
C LEU A 38 -4.05 2.61 11.60
N ASP A 39 -5.08 2.49 10.75
CA ASP A 39 -6.19 1.56 10.96
C ASP A 39 -5.72 0.10 10.98
N TYR A 40 -4.80 -0.27 10.09
CA TYR A 40 -4.18 -1.60 10.11
C TYR A 40 -3.43 -1.86 11.42
N LEU A 41 -2.67 -0.87 11.92
CA LEU A 41 -1.91 -1.02 13.16
C LEU A 41 -2.80 -1.05 14.41
N ASN A 42 -3.90 -0.30 14.42
CA ASN A 42 -4.81 -0.19 15.56
C ASN A 42 -5.87 -1.31 15.62
N SER A 43 -6.12 -2.01 14.51
CA SER A 43 -7.05 -3.16 14.45
C SER A 43 -6.40 -4.49 14.85
N LYS A 44 -5.11 -4.45 15.23
CA LYS A 44 -4.31 -5.58 15.67
C LYS A 44 -4.29 -5.67 17.19
#